data_AF-A0A1A3CFW1-F1
#
_entry.id   AF-A0A1A3CFW1-F1
#
_cell.length_a   1.000
_cell.length_b   1.000
_cell.length_c   1.000
_cell.angle_alpha   90.00
_cell.angle_beta   90.00
_cell.angle_gamma   90.00
#
_symmetry.space_group_name_H-M   'P 1'
#
loop_
_entity.id
_entity.type
_entity.pdbx_description
1 polymer ?
#
loop_
_entity_poly.entity_id
_entity_poly.type
_entity_poly.pdbx_seq_one_letter_code
_entity_poly.pdbx_strand_id
1 'polypeptide(L)'
;MAQRNKRRSHRSSGAAAYGTGPAAAPSLHSVDTHPPSRTDSASIWNRRRVLLLNSTYEPLTALPMRRAIVMVICGKADVVHDDPAGLIIHSATRSIAVPSVIQLRSYVRVPYRARVPMTRAALMHRDRFCCAYCGAKADTVDHVVPRSRGGDHSWENCVACCSACNHRKGDKLLSELGWALRRAPLPPTGQHWRLLSTVKELDPSWARYLGEGAA
;
A
#
# COMPACT_ATOMS: atom_id res chain seq x y z
N MET A 1 45.87 -36.48 15.66
CA MET A 1 45.73 -36.64 14.20
C MET A 1 46.56 -35.56 13.52
N ALA A 2 47.68 -35.95 12.94
CA ALA A 2 48.61 -35.07 12.23
C ALA A 2 48.26 -35.09 10.74
N GLN A 3 48.18 -33.93 10.09
CA GLN A 3 48.38 -33.85 8.64
C GLN A 3 49.23 -32.63 8.30
N ARG A 4 50.44 -32.94 7.85
CA ARG A 4 51.45 -32.07 7.27
C ARG A 4 51.84 -32.75 5.96
N ASN A 5 51.73 -32.03 4.84
CA ASN A 5 52.53 -32.10 3.62
C ASN A 5 51.69 -31.66 2.42
N LYS A 6 52.21 -31.08 1.34
CA LYS A 6 53.44 -30.34 1.01
C LYS A 6 53.32 -30.13 -0.51
N ARG A 7 53.64 -28.92 -0.97
CA ARG A 7 54.33 -28.61 -2.26
C ARG A 7 53.51 -28.92 -3.54
N ARG A 8 53.60 -28.15 -4.61
CA ARG A 8 54.83 -27.74 -5.29
C ARG A 8 54.51 -26.59 -6.28
N SER A 9 55.36 -25.58 -6.25
CA SER A 9 55.52 -24.54 -7.28
C SER A 9 56.19 -25.09 -8.54
N HIS A 10 55.95 -24.52 -9.71
CA HIS A 10 56.98 -24.32 -10.73
C HIS A 10 56.73 -23.04 -11.56
N ARG A 11 57.81 -22.24 -11.67
CA ARG A 11 58.07 -21.12 -12.61
C ARG A 11 58.04 -21.64 -14.06
N SER A 12 58.00 -20.86 -15.15
CA SER A 12 58.97 -19.86 -15.68
C SER A 12 58.53 -19.60 -17.15
N SER A 13 58.40 -18.38 -17.69
CA SER A 13 59.41 -17.48 -18.29
C SER A 13 59.27 -17.34 -19.83
N GLY A 14 59.54 -16.13 -20.37
CA GLY A 14 59.92 -15.81 -21.77
C GLY A 14 58.79 -15.21 -22.63
N ALA A 15 58.75 -13.92 -23.03
CA ALA A 15 59.60 -13.15 -23.99
C ALA A 15 59.42 -13.63 -25.46
N ALA A 16 59.27 -12.85 -26.54
CA ALA A 16 59.24 -11.40 -26.82
C ALA A 16 58.72 -11.11 -28.26
N ALA A 17 58.24 -9.87 -28.48
CA ALA A 17 58.39 -8.92 -29.63
C ALA A 17 57.93 -9.17 -31.10
N TYR A 18 57.73 -8.00 -31.76
CA TYR A 18 57.41 -7.62 -33.16
C TYR A 18 55.91 -7.55 -33.53
N GLY A 19 55.35 -6.52 -34.18
CA GLY A 19 55.83 -5.23 -34.73
C GLY A 19 54.73 -4.56 -35.60
N THR A 20 54.67 -3.21 -35.58
CA THR A 20 54.23 -2.24 -36.64
C THR A 20 52.90 -2.32 -37.42
N GLY A 21 52.14 -1.20 -37.41
CA GLY A 21 51.54 -0.60 -38.64
C GLY A 21 50.02 -0.39 -38.68
N PRO A 22 49.48 0.63 -39.40
CA PRO A 22 48.32 1.46 -38.97
C PRO A 22 47.04 1.33 -39.83
N ALA A 23 45.87 1.76 -39.33
CA ALA A 23 44.78 2.38 -40.12
C ALA A 23 43.63 2.88 -39.23
N ALA A 24 43.19 4.12 -39.47
CA ALA A 24 42.01 4.74 -38.90
C ALA A 24 40.72 4.28 -39.59
N ALA A 25 39.63 4.14 -38.84
CA ALA A 25 38.26 4.16 -39.34
C ALA A 25 37.32 4.79 -38.29
N PRO A 26 36.28 5.52 -38.69
CA PRO A 26 35.59 6.49 -37.85
C PRO A 26 34.58 5.82 -36.91
N SER A 27 34.52 6.36 -35.70
CA SER A 27 33.55 6.03 -34.66
C SER A 27 32.14 6.36 -35.14
N LEU A 28 31.37 5.35 -35.56
CA LEU A 28 29.93 5.49 -35.76
C LEU A 28 29.29 5.70 -34.39
N HIS A 29 28.53 6.80 -34.25
CA HIS A 29 27.70 7.09 -33.10
C HIS A 29 26.81 5.89 -32.77
N SER A 30 27.03 5.29 -31.61
CA SER A 30 26.08 4.35 -31.03
C SER A 30 24.82 5.14 -30.69
N VAL A 31 23.75 4.91 -31.45
CA VAL A 31 22.42 5.39 -31.09
C VAL A 31 21.98 4.52 -29.93
N ASP A 32 22.05 5.06 -28.72
CA ASP A 32 21.47 4.46 -27.52
C ASP A 32 19.98 4.24 -27.75
N THR A 33 19.62 3.05 -28.21
CA THR A 33 18.24 2.56 -28.19
C THR A 33 17.95 2.14 -26.76
N HIS A 34 17.66 3.12 -25.91
CA HIS A 34 17.05 2.85 -24.62
C HIS A 34 15.60 2.37 -24.87
N PRO A 35 15.24 1.12 -24.55
CA PRO A 35 13.85 0.71 -24.62
C PRO A 35 13.06 1.50 -23.56
N PRO A 36 11.84 2.00 -23.88
CA PRO A 36 11.05 2.70 -22.88
C PRO A 36 10.77 1.77 -21.70
N SER A 37 11.12 2.24 -20.51
CA SER A 37 10.82 1.64 -19.21
C SER A 37 9.34 1.24 -19.14
N ARG A 38 9.06 -0.05 -19.32
CA ARG A 38 7.70 -0.64 -19.23
C ARG A 38 7.27 -0.86 -17.76
N THR A 39 7.70 -0.02 -16.84
CA THR A 39 7.59 -0.28 -15.38
C THR A 39 6.50 0.54 -14.68
N ASP A 40 5.94 1.57 -15.30
CA ASP A 40 5.00 2.48 -14.60
C ASP A 40 3.50 2.16 -14.77
N SER A 41 3.08 1.61 -15.91
CA SER A 41 1.65 1.40 -16.17
C SER A 41 1.00 0.44 -15.18
N ALA A 42 1.62 -0.70 -14.85
CA ALA A 42 1.05 -1.65 -13.88
C ALA A 42 0.96 -1.07 -12.45
N SER A 43 1.86 -0.13 -12.11
CA SER A 43 1.91 0.53 -10.81
C SER A 43 0.72 1.48 -10.60
N ILE A 44 0.36 2.26 -11.63
CA ILE A 44 -0.73 3.24 -11.52
C ILE A 44 -2.11 2.58 -11.39
N TRP A 45 -2.36 1.46 -12.08
CA TRP A 45 -3.63 0.70 -12.01
C TRP A 45 -3.92 0.17 -10.60
N ASN A 46 -2.87 -0.17 -9.84
CA ASN A 46 -2.99 -0.76 -8.52
C ASN A 46 -2.89 0.24 -7.37
N ARG A 47 -2.20 1.37 -7.56
CA ARG A 47 -2.05 2.42 -6.53
C ARG A 47 -3.28 3.32 -6.45
N ARG A 48 -3.83 3.75 -7.59
CA ARG A 48 -4.94 4.70 -7.60
C ARG A 48 -6.26 4.05 -7.20
N ARG A 49 -7.02 4.78 -6.39
CA ARG A 49 -8.38 4.42 -5.97
C ARG A 49 -9.33 5.50 -6.46
N VAL A 50 -10.57 5.11 -6.72
CA VAL A 50 -11.65 5.98 -7.19
C VAL A 50 -12.83 5.83 -6.24
N LEU A 51 -13.38 6.93 -5.74
CA LEU A 51 -14.53 6.89 -4.85
C LEU A 51 -15.80 6.57 -5.64
N LEU A 52 -16.51 5.52 -5.22
CA LEU A 52 -17.82 5.19 -5.75
C LEU A 52 -18.91 5.76 -4.85
N LEU A 53 -19.76 6.58 -5.43
CA LEU A 53 -20.96 7.11 -4.81
C LEU A 53 -22.20 6.35 -5.27
N ASN A 54 -23.22 6.34 -4.41
CA ASN A 54 -24.57 5.96 -4.76
C ASN A 54 -25.21 7.03 -5.68
N SER A 55 -26.35 6.73 -6.28
CA SER A 55 -27.11 7.71 -7.06
C SER A 55 -27.59 8.91 -6.22
N THR A 56 -27.62 8.76 -4.89
CA THR A 56 -27.91 9.79 -3.88
C THR A 56 -26.69 10.55 -3.39
N TYR A 57 -25.50 10.36 -4.00
CA TYR A 57 -24.20 10.93 -3.62
C TYR A 57 -23.62 10.43 -2.28
N GLU A 58 -24.25 9.44 -1.64
CA GLU A 58 -23.69 8.77 -0.46
C GLU A 58 -22.48 7.91 -0.86
N PRO A 59 -21.33 8.00 -0.17
CA PRO A 59 -20.16 7.22 -0.53
C PRO A 59 -20.31 5.74 -0.16
N LEU A 60 -20.00 4.86 -1.11
CA LEU A 60 -20.19 3.42 -0.97
C LEU A 60 -18.87 2.68 -0.68
N THR A 61 -17.86 2.90 -1.53
CA THR A 61 -16.56 2.23 -1.44
C THR A 61 -15.48 2.97 -2.25
N ALA A 62 -14.21 2.67 -2.02
CA ALA A 62 -13.10 3.06 -2.89
C ALA A 62 -12.71 1.87 -3.79
N LEU A 63 -12.80 2.04 -5.10
CA LEU A 63 -12.53 1.00 -6.10
C LEU A 63 -11.12 1.12 -6.69
N PRO A 64 -10.49 0.01 -7.12
CA PRO A 64 -9.33 0.10 -8.01
C PRO A 64 -9.70 0.83 -9.31
N MET A 65 -8.78 1.67 -9.82
CA MET A 65 -8.97 2.50 -11.01
C MET A 65 -9.53 1.70 -12.21
N ARG A 66 -8.98 0.50 -12.46
CA ARG A 66 -9.44 -0.37 -13.55
C ARG A 66 -10.93 -0.70 -13.48
N ARG A 67 -11.45 -0.98 -12.27
CA ARG A 67 -12.86 -1.31 -12.09
C ARG A 67 -13.75 -0.09 -12.29
N ALA A 68 -13.32 1.09 -11.82
CA ALA A 68 -14.05 2.34 -12.02
C ALA A 68 -14.20 2.67 -13.51
N ILE A 69 -13.13 2.56 -14.29
CA ILE A 69 -13.15 2.81 -15.73
C ILE A 69 -14.09 1.85 -16.46
N VAL A 70 -14.07 0.56 -16.11
CA VAL A 70 -15.01 -0.42 -16.66
C VAL A 70 -16.46 -0.02 -16.37
N MET A 71 -16.75 0.47 -15.16
CA MET A 71 -18.10 0.93 -14.82
C MET A 71 -18.55 2.14 -15.65
N VAL A 72 -17.64 3.09 -15.91
CA VAL A 72 -17.92 4.26 -16.76
C VAL A 72 -18.14 3.83 -18.22
N ILE A 73 -17.26 3.02 -18.79
CA ILE A 73 -17.36 2.56 -20.19
C ILE A 73 -18.63 1.75 -20.42
N CYS A 74 -19.02 0.90 -19.46
CA CYS A 74 -20.25 0.11 -19.54
C CYS A 74 -21.52 0.93 -19.23
N GLY A 75 -21.42 2.24 -18.99
CA GLY A 75 -22.57 3.10 -18.70
C GLY A 75 -23.26 2.79 -17.36
N LYS A 76 -22.56 2.17 -16.41
CA LYS A 76 -23.08 1.86 -15.07
C LYS A 76 -22.89 3.01 -14.09
N ALA A 77 -21.91 3.87 -14.34
CA ALA A 77 -21.57 5.00 -13.51
C ALA A 77 -21.15 6.20 -14.36
N ASP A 78 -21.39 7.40 -13.84
CA ASP A 78 -20.95 8.66 -14.42
C ASP A 78 -19.77 9.24 -13.64
N VAL A 79 -18.91 9.98 -14.33
CA VAL A 79 -17.80 10.69 -13.71
C VAL A 79 -18.32 11.96 -13.06
N VAL A 80 -17.99 12.15 -11.78
CA VAL A 80 -18.36 13.35 -11.01
C VAL A 80 -17.15 14.29 -10.88
N HIS A 81 -15.96 13.72 -10.63
CA HIS A 81 -14.70 14.44 -10.58
C HIS A 81 -13.63 13.67 -11.33
N ASP A 82 -12.89 14.37 -12.18
CA ASP A 82 -11.66 13.87 -12.78
C ASP A 82 -10.49 13.94 -11.80
N ASP A 83 -9.47 13.13 -12.03
CA ASP A 83 -8.21 13.15 -11.28
C ASP A 83 -7.44 14.45 -11.60
N PRO A 84 -7.08 15.26 -10.57
CA PRO A 84 -6.35 16.51 -10.79
C PRO A 84 -4.96 16.30 -11.41
N ALA A 85 -4.38 15.09 -11.33
CA ALA A 85 -3.12 14.77 -12.00
C ALA A 85 -3.25 14.60 -13.53
N GLY A 86 -4.48 14.68 -14.09
CA GLY A 86 -4.71 14.78 -15.53
C GLY A 86 -4.31 13.56 -16.35
N LEU A 87 -4.24 12.37 -15.74
CA LEU A 87 -3.85 11.18 -16.48
C LEU A 87 -4.97 10.78 -17.44
N ILE A 88 -4.67 10.72 -18.74
CA ILE A 88 -5.61 10.26 -19.77
C ILE A 88 -5.27 8.82 -20.14
N ILE A 89 -6.27 7.96 -20.11
CA ILE A 89 -6.18 6.58 -20.54
C ILE A 89 -6.75 6.47 -21.95
N HIS A 90 -5.97 5.86 -22.82
CA HIS A 90 -6.32 5.67 -24.23
C HIS A 90 -6.65 4.21 -24.52
N SER A 91 -7.64 4.00 -25.38
CA SER A 91 -7.85 2.79 -26.15
C SER A 91 -7.66 3.12 -27.63
N ALA A 92 -7.74 2.10 -28.51
CA ALA A 92 -7.67 2.32 -29.95
C ALA A 92 -8.74 3.30 -30.48
N THR A 93 -9.86 3.48 -29.75
CA THR A 93 -11.02 4.25 -30.22
C THR A 93 -11.51 5.30 -29.23
N ARG A 94 -10.94 5.39 -28.02
CA ARG A 94 -11.45 6.25 -26.94
C ARG A 94 -10.32 6.81 -26.09
N SER A 95 -10.54 7.99 -25.55
CA SER A 95 -9.70 8.63 -24.55
C SER A 95 -10.56 8.97 -23.34
N ILE A 96 -10.12 8.60 -22.15
CA ILE A 96 -10.88 8.75 -20.91
C ILE A 96 -9.94 9.35 -19.86
N ALA A 97 -10.29 10.51 -19.32
CA ALA A 97 -9.61 11.05 -18.14
C ALA A 97 -9.84 10.10 -16.96
N VAL A 98 -8.80 9.82 -16.17
CA VAL A 98 -8.93 9.01 -14.97
C VAL A 98 -9.91 9.70 -14.03
N PRO A 99 -11.00 9.04 -13.61
CA PRO A 99 -11.92 9.64 -12.65
C PRO A 99 -11.33 9.54 -11.24
N SER A 100 -11.53 10.58 -10.43
CA SER A 100 -11.32 10.52 -8.99
C SER A 100 -12.58 10.08 -8.25
N VAL A 101 -13.75 10.49 -8.74
CA VAL A 101 -15.06 10.16 -8.15
C VAL A 101 -16.04 9.76 -9.24
N ILE A 102 -16.72 8.64 -9.05
CA ILE A 102 -17.80 8.16 -9.92
C ILE A 102 -19.09 7.95 -9.13
N GLN A 103 -20.23 8.13 -9.80
CA GLN A 103 -21.56 7.93 -9.22
C GLN A 103 -22.32 6.85 -9.98
N LEU A 104 -22.96 5.93 -9.25
CA LEU A 104 -23.88 4.96 -9.84
C LEU A 104 -25.11 5.64 -10.45
N ARG A 105 -25.52 5.18 -11.64
CA ARG A 105 -26.75 5.64 -12.29
C ARG A 105 -28.02 5.09 -11.63
N SER A 106 -27.91 3.95 -10.97
CA SER A 106 -29.02 3.33 -10.25
C SER A 106 -28.74 3.29 -8.74
N TYR A 107 -29.79 3.50 -7.96
CA TYR A 107 -29.72 3.42 -6.52
C TYR A 107 -29.45 1.98 -6.07
N VAL A 108 -28.48 1.80 -5.18
CA VAL A 108 -28.24 0.52 -4.51
C VAL A 108 -28.47 0.69 -3.02
N ARG A 109 -29.42 -0.08 -2.48
CA ARG A 109 -29.61 -0.19 -1.03
C ARG A 109 -28.50 -1.04 -0.44
N VAL A 110 -27.58 -0.43 0.30
CA VAL A 110 -26.61 -1.18 1.10
C VAL A 110 -27.29 -1.54 2.43
N PRO A 111 -27.63 -2.82 2.68
CA PRO A 111 -28.20 -3.21 3.96
C PRO A 111 -27.23 -2.81 5.07
N TYR A 112 -27.76 -2.11 6.07
CA TYR A 112 -27.05 -1.50 7.20
C TYR A 112 -25.90 -2.37 7.70
N ARG A 113 -24.65 -2.04 7.32
CA ARG A 113 -23.47 -2.81 7.71
C ARG A 113 -22.91 -2.24 9.02
N ALA A 114 -23.51 -2.65 10.13
CA ALA A 114 -23.28 -2.09 11.47
C ALA A 114 -21.83 -2.16 12.02
N ARG A 115 -20.92 -3.00 11.48
CA ARG A 115 -19.57 -3.17 12.07
C ARG A 115 -18.45 -3.10 11.05
N VAL A 116 -17.55 -2.12 11.20
CA VAL A 116 -16.31 -2.03 10.42
C VAL A 116 -15.51 -3.32 10.66
N PRO A 117 -15.20 -4.13 9.62
CA PRO A 117 -14.36 -5.30 9.80
C PRO A 117 -13.00 -4.90 10.36
N MET A 118 -12.55 -5.58 11.41
CA MET A 118 -11.23 -5.36 11.96
C MET A 118 -10.18 -6.05 11.09
N THR A 119 -9.63 -5.31 10.14
CA THR A 119 -8.47 -5.76 9.36
C THR A 119 -7.19 -5.15 9.93
N ARG A 120 -6.02 -5.76 9.67
CA ARG A 120 -4.73 -5.19 10.07
C ARG A 120 -4.55 -3.75 9.57
N ALA A 121 -4.93 -3.49 8.31
CA ALA A 121 -4.83 -2.15 7.73
C ALA A 121 -5.72 -1.14 8.49
N ALA A 122 -6.96 -1.52 8.79
CA ALA A 122 -7.88 -0.67 9.54
C ALA A 122 -7.43 -0.42 10.98
N LEU A 123 -6.87 -1.43 11.64
CA LEU A 123 -6.32 -1.29 12.99
C LEU A 123 -5.11 -0.36 13.02
N MET A 124 -4.18 -0.54 12.08
CA MET A 124 -3.01 0.32 11.92
C MET A 124 -3.40 1.78 11.67
N HIS A 125 -4.41 2.00 10.82
CA HIS A 125 -4.93 3.33 10.54
C HIS A 125 -5.60 3.96 11.77
N ARG A 126 -6.42 3.21 12.52
CA ARG A 126 -7.05 3.67 13.78
C ARG A 126 -6.01 4.18 14.78
N ASP A 127 -4.91 3.44 14.91
CA ASP A 127 -3.85 3.74 15.86
C ASP A 127 -2.79 4.68 15.26
N ARG A 128 -3.06 5.27 14.08
CA ARG A 128 -2.17 6.21 13.37
C ARG A 128 -0.76 5.67 13.16
N PHE A 129 -0.65 4.36 12.96
CA PHE A 129 0.63 3.66 12.84
C PHE A 129 1.58 3.90 14.02
N CYS A 130 1.02 4.20 15.21
CA CYS A 130 1.77 4.40 16.44
C CYS A 130 1.57 3.21 17.40
N CYS A 131 2.63 2.83 18.09
CA CYS A 131 2.63 1.75 19.07
C CYS A 131 1.83 2.17 20.30
N ALA A 132 0.81 1.39 20.66
CA ALA A 132 -0.06 1.66 21.80
C ALA A 132 0.68 1.71 23.15
N TYR A 133 1.87 1.09 23.22
CA TYR A 133 2.70 1.01 24.43
C TYR A 133 3.75 2.13 24.48
N CYS A 134 4.66 2.21 23.52
CA CYS A 134 5.77 3.17 23.55
C CYS A 134 5.56 4.44 22.71
N GLY A 135 4.56 4.48 21.83
CA GLY A 135 4.31 5.60 20.92
C GLY A 135 5.17 5.63 19.66
N ALA A 136 6.19 4.78 19.55
CA ALA A 136 7.01 4.66 18.34
C ALA A 136 6.22 4.11 17.15
N LYS A 137 6.81 4.06 15.95
CA LYS A 137 6.16 3.51 14.76
C LYS A 137 5.74 2.04 14.97
N ALA A 138 4.49 1.73 14.68
CA ALA A 138 3.94 0.38 14.73
C ALA A 138 4.10 -0.35 13.40
N ASP A 139 4.35 -1.65 13.49
CA ASP A 139 4.57 -2.57 12.38
C ASP A 139 3.83 -3.91 12.59
N THR A 140 3.41 -4.21 13.82
CA THR A 140 2.72 -5.43 14.20
C THR A 140 1.39 -5.13 14.91
N VAL A 141 0.58 -6.17 15.05
CA VAL A 141 -0.68 -6.13 15.80
C VAL A 141 -0.50 -7.02 17.02
N ASP A 142 -0.91 -6.54 18.17
CA ASP A 142 -0.89 -7.29 19.43
C ASP A 142 -2.28 -7.32 20.08
N HIS A 143 -2.53 -8.38 20.84
CA HIS A 143 -3.72 -8.54 21.65
C HIS A 143 -3.41 -8.12 23.08
N VAL A 144 -4.04 -7.05 23.56
CA VAL A 144 -3.86 -6.49 24.92
C VAL A 144 -3.97 -7.58 25.97
N VAL A 145 -5.04 -8.38 25.89
CA VAL A 145 -5.18 -9.69 26.53
C VAL A 145 -4.73 -10.75 25.52
N PRO A 146 -3.64 -11.49 25.78
CA PRO A 146 -3.14 -12.52 24.87
C PRO A 146 -4.18 -13.61 24.57
N ARG A 147 -4.12 -14.19 23.36
CA ARG A 147 -4.99 -15.30 22.95
C ARG A 147 -4.89 -16.51 23.89
N SER A 148 -3.68 -16.82 24.38
CA SER A 148 -3.44 -17.88 25.36
C SER A 148 -4.14 -17.65 26.70
N ARG A 149 -4.55 -16.42 26.99
CA ARG A 149 -5.28 -16.03 28.21
C ARG A 149 -6.74 -15.67 27.92
N GLY A 150 -7.29 -16.14 26.80
CA GLY A 150 -8.70 -15.96 26.45
C GLY A 150 -9.05 -14.63 25.78
N GLY A 151 -8.06 -13.84 25.35
CA GLY A 151 -8.33 -12.59 24.66
C GLY A 151 -8.94 -12.76 23.27
N ASP A 152 -9.98 -11.99 22.96
CA ASP A 152 -10.66 -12.04 21.67
C ASP A 152 -9.92 -11.27 20.57
N HIS A 153 -10.19 -11.62 19.31
CA HIS A 153 -9.73 -10.83 18.16
C HIS A 153 -10.77 -9.76 17.80
N SER A 154 -10.81 -8.70 18.61
CA SER A 154 -11.79 -7.61 18.52
C SER A 154 -11.12 -6.23 18.54
N TRP A 155 -11.88 -5.20 18.15
CA TRP A 155 -11.39 -3.82 18.18
C TRP A 155 -10.95 -3.38 19.57
N GLU A 156 -11.60 -3.91 20.60
CA GLU A 156 -11.41 -3.62 22.01
C GLU A 156 -10.20 -4.33 22.62
N ASN A 157 -9.64 -5.32 21.93
CA ASN A 157 -8.50 -6.09 22.43
C ASN A 157 -7.27 -6.01 21.50
N CYS A 158 -7.43 -5.66 20.23
CA CYS A 158 -6.30 -5.53 19.32
C CYS A 158 -5.78 -4.08 19.26
N VAL A 159 -4.46 -3.93 19.23
CA VAL A 159 -3.76 -2.64 19.10
C VAL A 159 -2.58 -2.74 18.13
N ALA A 160 -2.25 -1.63 17.47
CA ALA A 160 -0.99 -1.49 16.75
C ALA A 160 0.18 -1.38 17.75
N CYS A 161 1.25 -2.14 17.50
CA CYS A 161 2.45 -2.11 18.32
C CYS A 161 3.72 -2.23 17.47
N CYS A 162 4.87 -1.88 18.05
CA CYS A 162 6.16 -2.16 17.43
C CYS A 162 6.63 -3.57 17.82
N SER A 163 7.40 -4.21 16.93
CA SER A 163 7.94 -5.56 17.13
C SER A 163 8.68 -5.73 18.46
N ALA A 164 9.43 -4.71 18.92
CA ALA A 164 10.16 -4.76 20.19
C ALA A 164 9.22 -4.82 21.42
N CYS A 165 8.18 -3.99 21.46
CA CYS A 165 7.18 -4.04 22.53
C CYS A 165 6.36 -5.33 22.47
N ASN A 166 5.98 -5.76 21.25
CA ASN A 166 5.23 -6.99 21.03
C ASN A 166 5.98 -8.20 21.61
N HIS A 167 7.27 -8.33 21.27
CA HIS A 167 8.12 -9.41 21.77
C HIS A 167 8.33 -9.34 23.28
N ARG A 168 8.55 -8.15 23.85
CA ARG A 168 8.70 -7.98 25.31
C ARG A 168 7.43 -8.35 26.07
N LYS A 169 6.26 -8.05 25.51
CA LYS A 169 4.97 -8.38 26.12
C LYS A 169 4.69 -9.89 26.05
N GLY A 170 4.79 -10.49 24.87
CA GLY A 170 4.48 -11.89 24.67
C GLY A 170 3.08 -12.25 25.18
N ASP A 171 3.01 -13.27 26.03
CA ASP A 171 1.79 -13.80 26.65
C ASP A 171 1.46 -13.17 28.01
N LYS A 172 2.11 -12.05 28.37
CA LYS A 172 1.87 -11.34 29.62
C LYS A 172 0.73 -10.33 29.50
N LEU A 173 0.02 -10.15 30.61
CA LEU A 173 -0.95 -9.07 30.79
C LEU A 173 -0.22 -7.74 31.05
N LEU A 174 -0.88 -6.63 30.73
CA LEU A 174 -0.30 -5.30 30.97
C LEU A 174 -0.03 -5.06 32.47
N SER A 175 -0.88 -5.58 33.36
CA SER A 175 -0.70 -5.51 34.81
C SER A 175 0.59 -6.19 35.29
N GLU A 176 0.96 -7.32 34.70
CA GLU A 176 2.20 -8.06 35.03
C GLU A 176 3.46 -7.28 34.62
N LEU A 177 3.35 -6.41 33.63
CA LEU A 177 4.44 -5.56 33.14
C LEU A 177 4.46 -4.17 33.77
N GLY A 178 3.42 -3.81 34.55
CA GLY A 178 3.19 -2.44 34.99
C GLY A 178 2.95 -1.47 33.82
N TRP A 179 2.44 -1.98 32.69
CA TRP A 179 2.16 -1.18 31.50
C TRP A 179 0.73 -0.64 31.53
N ALA A 180 0.54 0.51 30.90
CA ALA A 180 -0.76 1.09 30.61
C ALA A 180 -0.85 1.43 29.13
N LEU A 181 -2.06 1.32 28.57
CA LEU A 181 -2.31 1.77 27.20
C LEU A 181 -2.31 3.29 27.15
N ARG A 182 -1.71 3.86 26.11
CA ARG A 182 -1.76 5.31 25.86
C ARG A 182 -3.14 5.80 25.43
N ARG A 183 -3.96 4.91 24.86
CA ARG A 183 -5.33 5.18 24.41
C ARG A 183 -6.16 3.91 24.54
N ALA A 184 -7.42 4.06 24.91
CA ALA A 184 -8.37 2.96 24.93
C ALA A 184 -8.62 2.44 23.49
N PRO A 185 -8.51 1.12 23.26
CA PRO A 185 -8.82 0.51 21.97
C PRO A 185 -10.35 0.48 21.82
N LEU A 186 -10.90 1.41 21.07
CA LEU A 186 -12.33 1.46 20.77
C LEU A 186 -12.56 1.17 19.29
N PRO A 187 -13.73 0.62 18.91
CA PRO A 187 -14.09 0.50 17.51
C PRO A 187 -14.19 1.91 16.90
N PRO A 188 -13.69 2.09 15.66
CA PRO A 188 -13.80 3.37 14.98
C PRO A 188 -15.27 3.70 14.70
N THR A 189 -15.63 4.97 14.89
CA THR A 189 -16.97 5.49 14.61
C THR A 189 -17.00 6.17 13.23
N GLY A 190 -18.19 6.22 12.62
CA GLY A 190 -18.41 6.94 11.36
C GLY A 190 -18.61 6.02 10.16
N GLN A 191 -19.54 6.42 9.28
CA GLN A 191 -19.98 5.63 8.14
C GLN A 191 -18.85 5.37 7.14
N HIS A 192 -17.88 6.29 7.07
CA HIS A 192 -16.84 6.33 6.04
C HIS A 192 -15.51 5.71 6.47
N TRP A 193 -15.35 5.31 7.74
CA TRP A 193 -14.08 4.77 8.23
C TRP A 193 -13.58 3.54 7.44
N ARG A 194 -14.51 2.72 6.90
CA ARG A 194 -14.15 1.61 6.00
C ARG A 194 -13.39 2.07 4.77
N LEU A 195 -13.77 3.21 4.21
CA LEU A 195 -13.16 3.78 3.00
C LEU A 195 -11.71 4.15 3.30
N LEU A 196 -11.50 4.85 4.41
CA LEU A 196 -10.22 5.39 4.85
C LEU A 196 -9.21 4.29 5.21
N SER A 197 -9.68 3.18 5.81
CA SER A 197 -8.80 2.08 6.23
C SER A 197 -7.97 1.42 5.12
N THR A 198 -8.39 1.56 3.86
CA THR A 198 -7.73 0.94 2.70
C THR A 198 -7.02 1.95 1.80
N VAL A 199 -7.14 3.24 2.11
CA VAL A 199 -6.68 4.35 1.28
C VAL A 199 -5.59 5.09 2.04
N LYS A 200 -4.35 5.00 1.56
CA LYS A 200 -3.20 5.67 2.21
C LYS A 200 -3.18 7.17 1.98
N GLU A 201 -3.65 7.60 0.81
CA GLU A 201 -3.66 8.99 0.36
C GLU A 201 -5.07 9.28 -0.14
N LEU A 202 -5.74 10.22 0.51
CA LEU A 202 -7.08 10.66 0.13
C LEU A 202 -6.94 11.76 -0.91
N ASP A 203 -7.64 11.60 -2.02
CA ASP A 203 -7.78 12.68 -2.99
C ASP A 203 -8.61 13.80 -2.34
N PRO A 204 -8.15 15.07 -2.39
CA PRO A 204 -8.89 16.20 -1.82
C PRO A 204 -10.33 16.32 -2.31
N SER A 205 -10.62 15.90 -3.55
CA SER A 205 -11.98 15.90 -4.12
C SER A 205 -12.96 15.01 -3.36
N TRP A 206 -12.46 14.06 -2.56
CA TRP A 206 -13.31 13.14 -1.79
C TRP A 206 -13.83 13.76 -0.50
N ALA A 207 -13.15 14.79 0.03
CA ALA A 207 -13.45 15.37 1.34
C ALA A 207 -14.93 15.80 1.47
N ARG A 208 -15.49 16.37 0.40
CA ARG A 208 -16.90 16.82 0.34
C ARG A 208 -17.93 15.70 0.49
N TYR A 209 -17.55 14.44 0.28
CA TYR A 209 -18.44 13.29 0.36
C TYR A 209 -18.23 12.48 1.64
N LEU A 210 -17.08 12.62 2.30
CA LEU A 210 -16.69 11.82 3.45
C LEU A 210 -17.04 12.46 4.80
N GLY A 211 -17.61 13.68 4.82
CA GLY A 211 -18.03 14.37 6.04
C GLY A 211 -16.85 14.79 6.95
N GLU A 212 -17.15 15.40 8.09
CA GLU A 212 -16.14 15.79 9.09
C GLU A 212 -15.46 14.56 9.70
N GLY A 213 -14.12 14.59 9.78
CA GLY A 213 -13.30 13.50 10.35
C GLY A 213 -12.66 12.54 9.35
N ALA A 214 -12.75 12.83 8.05
CA ALA A 214 -12.08 12.07 7.00
C ALA A 214 -10.66 12.55 6.66
N ALA A 215 -10.25 13.73 7.17
CA ALA A 215 -8.93 14.34 6.94
C ALA A 215 -8.03 14.21 8.18
#